data_AF-A0A1B9QZ56-F1
#
_entry.id   AF-A0A1B9QZ56-F1
#
_cell.length_a   1.000
_cell.length_b   1.000
_cell.length_c   1.000
_cell.angle_alpha   90.00
_cell.angle_beta   90.00
_cell.angle_gamma   90.00
#
_symmetry.space_group_name_H-M   'P 1'
#
loop_
_entity.id
_entity.type
_entity.pdbx_description
1 polymer ?
#
loop_
_entity_poly.entity_id
_entity_poly.type
_entity_poly.pdbx_seq_one_letter_code
_entity_poly.pdbx_strand_id
1 'polypeptide(L)'
;ESGDWYQIGYQDGIKGHTERSYKDLSKLGGVKVSEYTEGYTVGVTEYCNPNFAYQMGLSGQYYEGVCEGTEESQKFRMEWQRGWSEYSN
;
A
#
# COMPACT_ATOMS: atom_id res chain seq x y z
N GLU A 1 13.22 16.12 -16.20
CA GLU A 1 13.63 15.14 -15.18
C GLU A 1 12.82 13.88 -15.43
N SER A 2 13.49 12.76 -15.70
CA SER A 2 12.82 11.47 -15.77
C SER A 2 12.35 11.17 -14.36
N GLY A 3 11.05 11.36 -14.08
CA GLY A 3 10.48 11.08 -12.76
C GLY A 3 10.90 9.68 -12.33
N ASP A 4 11.44 9.59 -11.12
CA ASP A 4 11.92 8.33 -10.56
C ASP A 4 10.70 7.43 -10.34
N TRP A 5 10.40 6.58 -11.32
CA TRP A 5 9.21 5.73 -11.32
C TRP A 5 9.19 4.81 -10.10
N TYR A 6 10.37 4.39 -9.66
CA TYR A 6 10.56 3.68 -8.40
C TYR A 6 10.05 4.50 -7.22
N GLN A 7 10.46 5.76 -7.08
CA GLN A 7 9.98 6.64 -6.02
C GLN A 7 8.45 6.81 -6.07
N ILE A 8 7.86 6.93 -7.26
CA ILE A 8 6.40 7.05 -7.42
C ILE A 8 5.71 5.79 -6.93
N GLY A 9 6.19 4.61 -7.34
CA GLY A 9 5.65 3.32 -6.88
C GLY A 9 5.79 3.16 -5.38
N TYR A 10 6.97 3.45 -4.84
CA TYR A 10 7.24 3.40 -3.39
C TYR A 10 6.27 4.29 -2.62
N GLN A 11 6.05 5.53 -3.08
CA GLN A 11 5.12 6.47 -2.46
C GLN A 11 3.66 5.99 -2.49
N ASP A 12 3.22 5.36 -3.59
CA ASP A 12 1.89 4.77 -3.65
C ASP A 12 1.76 3.59 -2.65
N GLY A 13 2.79 2.73 -2.58
CA GLY A 13 2.83 1.57 -1.69
C GLY A 13 2.82 1.95 -0.21
N ILE A 14 3.68 2.89 0.23
CA ILE A 14 3.74 3.30 1.66
C ILE A 14 2.48 4.05 2.12
N LYS A 15 1.70 4.59 1.18
CA LYS A 15 0.40 5.23 1.48
C LYS A 15 -0.73 4.22 1.56
N GLY A 16 -0.48 2.96 1.21
CA GLY A 16 -1.49 1.91 1.19
C GLY A 16 -2.45 2.02 0.01
N HIS A 17 -2.06 2.71 -1.07
CA HIS A 17 -2.87 2.78 -2.29
C HIS A 17 -2.73 1.50 -3.10
N THR A 18 -3.79 1.10 -3.81
CA THR A 18 -3.70 0.01 -4.79
C THR A 18 -2.74 0.34 -5.93
N GLU A 19 -2.03 -0.67 -6.43
CA GLU A 19 -1.15 -0.54 -7.59
C GLU A 19 -1.90 0.08 -8.77
N ARG A 20 -1.29 1.11 -9.39
CA ARG A 20 -1.90 1.74 -10.57
C ARG A 20 -1.92 0.78 -11.74
N SER A 21 -3.02 0.77 -12.47
CA SER A 21 -3.11 -0.02 -13.69
C SER A 21 -2.11 0.47 -14.74
N TYR A 22 -1.65 -0.43 -15.62
CA TYR A 22 -0.84 -0.07 -16.77
C TYR A 22 -1.47 1.06 -17.62
N LYS A 23 -2.80 1.08 -17.72
CA LYS A 23 -3.55 2.11 -18.43
C LYS A 23 -3.41 3.49 -17.77
N ASP A 24 -3.33 3.55 -16.45
CA ASP A 24 -3.16 4.83 -15.74
C ASP A 24 -1.71 5.28 -15.76
N LEU A 25 -0.76 4.35 -15.66
CA LEU A 25 0.66 4.60 -15.80
C LEU A 25 1.02 5.11 -17.21
N SER A 26 0.46 4.51 -18.26
CA SER A 26 0.70 4.94 -19.65
C SER A 26 0.18 6.34 -19.99
N LYS A 27 -0.83 6.85 -19.28
CA LYS A 27 -1.30 8.25 -19.43
C LYS A 27 -0.26 9.28 -18.99
N LEU A 28 0.67 8.87 -18.12
CA LEU A 28 1.70 9.75 -17.55
C LEU A 28 2.95 9.85 -18.45
N GLY A 29 2.99 9.14 -19.59
CA GLY A 29 4.06 9.22 -20.59
C GLY A 29 4.95 7.97 -20.63
N GLY A 30 6.25 8.14 -20.89
CA GLY A 30 7.25 7.07 -20.99
C GLY A 30 7.46 6.35 -19.64
N VAL A 31 6.48 5.52 -19.27
CA VAL A 31 6.45 4.85 -17.98
C VAL A 31 7.37 3.64 -17.96
N LYS A 32 8.20 3.55 -16.92
CA LYS A 32 8.96 2.35 -16.63
C LYS A 32 8.20 1.54 -15.59
N VAL A 33 7.28 0.72 -16.08
CA VAL A 33 6.40 -0.12 -15.24
C VAL A 33 7.22 -0.99 -14.29
N SER A 34 8.34 -1.54 -14.75
CA SER A 34 9.21 -2.36 -13.91
C SER A 34 9.76 -1.60 -12.70
N GLU A 35 10.25 -0.36 -12.90
CA GLU A 35 10.75 0.47 -11.79
C GLU A 35 9.62 0.86 -10.85
N TYR A 36 8.44 1.21 -11.39
CA TYR A 36 7.25 1.51 -10.60
C TYR A 36 6.81 0.32 -9.73
N THR A 37 6.63 -0.86 -10.33
CA THR A 37 6.19 -2.06 -9.61
C THR A 37 7.23 -2.50 -8.57
N GLU A 38 8.52 -2.34 -8.85
CA GLU A 38 9.58 -2.61 -7.87
C GLU A 38 9.46 -1.69 -6.65
N GLY A 39 9.35 -0.38 -6.87
CA GLY A 39 9.16 0.59 -5.78
C GLY A 39 7.87 0.34 -5.00
N TYR A 40 6.77 0.07 -5.70
CA TYR A 40 5.47 -0.26 -5.11
C TYR A 40 5.55 -1.48 -4.20
N THR A 41 6.20 -2.55 -4.64
CA THR A 41 6.36 -3.77 -3.85
C THR A 41 7.12 -3.50 -2.55
N VAL A 42 8.20 -2.70 -2.60
CA VAL A 42 8.95 -2.30 -1.41
C VAL A 42 8.08 -1.45 -0.48
N GLY A 43 7.38 -0.45 -1.02
CA GLY A 43 6.53 0.44 -0.22
C GLY A 43 5.36 -0.28 0.44
N VAL A 44 4.70 -1.20 -0.27
CA VAL A 44 3.63 -2.04 0.29
C VAL A 44 4.18 -2.95 1.39
N THR A 45 5.36 -3.55 1.19
CA THR A 45 5.97 -4.41 2.23
C THR A 45 6.19 -3.63 3.53
N GLU A 46 6.60 -2.36 3.45
CA GLU A 46 6.74 -1.48 4.62
C GLU A 46 5.40 -1.07 5.23
N TYR A 47 4.41 -0.74 4.38
CA TYR A 47 3.05 -0.41 4.81
C TYR A 47 2.40 -1.58 5.56
N CYS A 48 2.63 -2.81 5.09
CA CYS A 48 2.04 -4.04 5.61
C CYS A 48 2.65 -4.51 6.93
N ASN A 49 3.23 -3.59 7.69
CA ASN A 49 3.75 -3.84 9.02
C ASN A 49 2.60 -3.96 10.03
N PRO A 50 2.38 -5.16 10.62
CA PRO A 50 1.27 -5.41 11.54
C PRO A 50 1.34 -4.56 12.82
N ASN A 51 2.51 -4.03 13.19
CA ASN A 51 2.67 -3.19 14.38
C ASN A 51 1.88 -1.87 14.27
N PHE A 52 1.67 -1.38 13.04
CA PHE A 52 0.92 -0.14 12.80
C PHE A 52 -0.54 -0.37 12.43
N ALA A 53 -0.89 -1.59 11.99
CA ALA A 53 -2.23 -1.95 11.56
C ALA A 53 -3.32 -1.64 12.60
N TYR A 54 -3.07 -1.94 13.87
CA TYR A 54 -4.02 -1.65 14.96
C TYR A 54 -4.29 -0.14 15.11
N GLN A 55 -3.24 0.69 15.09
CA GLN A 55 -3.40 2.15 15.16
C GLN A 55 -4.13 2.71 13.94
N MET A 56 -3.89 2.14 12.76
CA MET A 56 -4.62 2.50 11.54
C MET A 56 -6.12 2.17 11.64
N GLY A 57 -6.46 1.02 12.22
CA GLY A 57 -7.85 0.67 12.50
C GLY A 57 -8.50 1.67 13.46
N LEU A 58 -7.80 2.03 14.55
CA LEU A 58 -8.27 3.00 15.55
C LEU A 58 -8.48 4.41 14.99
N SER A 59 -7.73 4.81 13.97
CA SER A 59 -7.88 6.11 13.31
C SER A 59 -9.02 6.14 12.29
N GLY A 60 -9.69 5.00 12.05
CA GLY A 60 -10.74 4.90 11.04
C GLY A 60 -10.20 4.94 9.61
N GLN A 61 -8.92 4.61 9.38
CA GLN A 61 -8.37 4.51 8.04
C GLN A 61 -8.86 3.24 7.36
N TYR A 62 -9.49 3.40 6.19
CA TYR A 62 -9.95 2.28 5.39
C TYR A 62 -8.78 1.51 4.77
N TYR A 63 -8.82 0.18 4.88
CA TYR A 63 -7.82 -0.70 4.30
C TYR A 63 -8.34 -1.33 3.00
N GLU A 64 -7.64 -1.06 1.89
CA GLU A 64 -8.04 -1.48 0.54
C GLU A 64 -7.59 -2.90 0.16
N GLY A 65 -6.95 -3.65 1.05
CA GLY A 65 -6.49 -5.02 0.75
C GLY A 65 -5.09 -5.11 0.13
N VAL A 66 -4.32 -4.02 0.10
CA VAL A 66 -3.00 -3.96 -0.58
C VAL A 66 -1.94 -4.93 -0.03
N CYS A 67 -2.10 -5.42 1.20
CA CYS A 67 -1.18 -6.38 1.80
C CYS A 67 -1.45 -7.82 1.39
N GLU A 68 -2.52 -8.11 0.65
CA GLU A 68 -2.82 -9.45 0.18
C GLU A 68 -1.65 -10.03 -0.63
N GLY A 69 -1.18 -11.21 -0.25
CA GLY A 69 0.00 -11.86 -0.84
C GLY A 69 1.32 -11.61 -0.12
N THR A 70 1.36 -10.72 0.88
CA THR A 70 2.51 -10.60 1.80
C THR A 70 2.44 -11.63 2.93
N GLU A 71 3.59 -11.98 3.51
CA GLU A 71 3.69 -12.94 4.62
C GLU A 71 2.88 -12.49 5.85
N GLU A 72 2.90 -11.20 6.16
CA GLU A 72 2.21 -10.60 7.31
C GLU A 72 0.75 -10.22 7.01
N SER A 73 0.25 -10.47 5.80
CA SER A 73 -1.08 -10.03 5.33
C SER A 73 -2.23 -10.41 6.26
N GLN A 74 -2.22 -11.65 6.77
CA GLN A 74 -3.23 -12.15 7.69
C GLN A 74 -3.17 -11.42 9.04
N LYS A 75 -1.96 -11.26 9.57
CA LYS A 75 -1.73 -10.60 10.87
C LYS A 75 -2.07 -9.11 10.80
N PHE A 76 -1.66 -8.43 9.72
CA PHE A 76 -2.02 -7.04 9.45
C PHE A 76 -3.54 -6.86 9.43
N ARG A 77 -4.26 -7.69 8.68
CA ARG A 77 -5.72 -7.63 8.58
C ARG A 77 -6.39 -7.84 9.95
N MET A 78 -5.92 -8.80 10.75
CA MET A 78 -6.47 -9.03 12.10
C MET A 78 -6.30 -7.83 13.03
N GLU A 79 -5.09 -7.26 13.09
CA GLU A 79 -4.80 -6.09 13.94
C GLU A 79 -5.59 -4.85 13.48
N TRP A 80 -5.66 -4.61 12.17
CA TRP A 80 -6.49 -3.53 11.62
C TRP A 80 -7.97 -3.71 11.96
N GLN A 81 -8.51 -4.92 11.81
CA GLN A 81 -9.90 -5.23 12.18
C GLN A 81 -10.17 -4.98 13.67
N ARG A 82 -9.21 -5.32 14.55
CA ARG A 82 -9.33 -5.06 15.98
C ARG A 82 -9.46 -3.57 16.27
N GLY A 83 -8.58 -2.75 15.69
CA GLY A 83 -8.62 -1.29 15.86
C GLY A 83 -9.89 -0.68 15.26
N TRP A 84 -10.29 -1.14 14.07
CA TRP A 84 -11.51 -0.66 13.41
C TRP A 84 -12.77 -0.98 14.20
N SER A 85 -12.85 -2.18 14.80
CA SER A 85 -13.97 -2.56 15.65
C SER A 85 -14.09 -1.67 16.88
N GLU A 86 -12.99 -1.12 17.40
CA GLU A 86 -13.02 -0.15 18.50
C GLU A 86 -13.39 1.25 18.03
N TYR A 87 -12.91 1.68 16.86
CA TYR A 87 -13.27 2.96 16.24
C TYR A 87 -14.77 3.07 15.91
N SER A 88 -15.38 1.96 15.50
CA SER A 88 -16.76 1.91 14.99
C SER A 88 -17.83 1.60 16.06
N ASN A 89 -17.43 1.43 17.32
CA ASN A 89 -18.30 1.10 18.45
C ASN A 89 -18.64 2.35 19.28
#